data_AF-A0A954M707-F1
#
_entry.id   AF-A0A954M707-F1
#
_cell.length_a   1.000
_cell.length_b   1.000
_cell.length_c   1.000
_cell.angle_alpha   90.00
_cell.angle_beta   90.00
_cell.angle_gamma   90.00
#
_symmetry.space_group_name_H-M   'P 1'
#
loop_
_entity.id
_entity.type
_entity.pdbx_description
1 polymer ?
#
loop_
_entity_poly.entity_id
_entity_poly.type
_entity_poly.pdbx_seq_one_letter_code
_entity_poly.pdbx_strand_id
1 'polypeptide(L)' 'MSDQLHLPRTLQYEILRVCERLHLPEDQFLAMPYPQQLHLLAYHRLRLLEEHA' A
#
# COMPACT_ATOMS: atom_id res chain seq x y z
N MET A 1 15.85 13.79 18.17
CA MET A 1 16.18 13.51 16.77
C MET A 1 15.48 12.23 16.43
N SER A 2 14.40 12.30 15.65
CA SER A 2 13.52 11.15 15.42
C SER A 2 14.25 10.16 14.53
N ASP A 3 14.61 9.01 15.10
CA ASP A 3 14.99 7.81 14.37
C ASP A 3 13.89 7.48 13.37
N GLN A 4 14.03 7.96 12.13
CA GLN A 4 13.26 7.49 11.00
C GLN A 4 13.71 6.05 10.76
N LEU A 5 13.04 5.12 11.44
CA LEU A 5 13.07 3.69 11.15
C LEU A 5 12.65 3.52 9.69
N HIS A 6 13.64 3.58 8.79
CA HIS A 6 13.55 3.09 7.41
C HIS A 6 13.44 1.56 7.49
N LEU A 7 12.33 1.06 8.01
CA LEU A 7 11.91 -0.31 7.75
C LEU A 7 11.91 -0.45 6.22
N PRO A 8 12.55 -1.47 5.65
CA PRO A 8 12.51 -1.67 4.22
C PRO A 8 11.04 -1.70 3.80
N ARG A 9 10.65 -0.85 2.85
CA ARG A 9 9.28 -0.83 2.29
C ARG A 9 9.09 -2.14 1.51
N THR A 10 8.80 -3.21 2.22
CA THR A 10 8.51 -4.52 1.64
C THR A 10 7.17 -4.45 0.91
N LEU A 11 6.95 -5.38 -0.02
CA LEU A 11 5.64 -5.52 -0.67
C LEU A 11 4.52 -5.67 0.37
N GLN A 12 4.78 -6.42 1.45
CA GLN A 12 3.81 -6.62 2.53
C GLN A 12 3.47 -5.31 3.25
N TYR A 13 4.44 -4.42 3.47
CA TYR A 13 4.18 -3.09 3.99
C TYR A 13 3.24 -2.29 3.08
N GLU A 14 3.48 -2.30 1.77
CA GLU A 14 2.63 -1.60 0.80
C GLU A 14 1.21 -2.18 0.76
N ILE A 15 1.07 -3.51 0.81
CA ILE A 15 -0.23 -4.18 0.89
C ILE A 15 -1.00 -3.72 2.13
N LEU A 16 -0.37 -3.71 3.31
CA LEU A 16 -1.00 -3.26 4.54
C LEU A 16 -1.45 -1.79 4.45
N ARG A 17 -0.64 -0.90 3.87
CA ARG A 17 -1.01 0.50 3.68
C ARG A 17 -2.16 0.71 2.70
N VAL A 18 -2.21 -0.07 1.62
CA VAL A 18 -3.35 -0.08 0.70
C VAL A 18 -4.61 -0.51 1.44
N CYS A 19 -4.53 -1.61 2.20
CA CYS A 19 -5.65 -2.17 2.96
C CYS A 19 -6.19 -1.16 3.99
N GLU A 20 -5.31 -0.54 4.78
CA GLU A 20 -5.68 0.51 5.74
C GLU A 20 -6.37 1.69 5.06
N ARG A 21 -5.78 2.23 3.98
CA ARG A 21 -6.31 3.43 3.30
C ARG A 21 -7.69 3.18 2.68
N LEU A 22 -7.91 1.99 2.12
CA LEU A 22 -9.14 1.63 1.44
C LEU A 22 -10.19 1.00 2.38
N HIS A 23 -9.89 0.89 3.68
CA HIS A 23 -10.72 0.15 4.64
C HIS A 23 -11.06 -1.26 4.15
N LEU A 24 -10.09 -1.90 3.50
CA LEU A 24 -10.20 -3.22 2.88
C LEU A 24 -9.46 -4.24 3.75
N PRO A 25 -10.12 -5.33 4.20
CA PRO A 25 -9.43 -6.40 4.93
C PRO A 25 -8.35 -7.08 4.08
N GLU A 26 -7.22 -7.44 4.68
CA GLU A 26 -6.09 -8.07 3.99
C GLU A 26 -6.50 -9.36 3.27
N ASP A 27 -7.31 -10.21 3.91
CA ASP A 27 -7.82 -11.44 3.32
C ASP A 27 -8.63 -11.19 2.04
N GLN A 28 -9.39 -10.10 2.00
CA GLN A 28 -10.15 -9.71 0.82
C GLN A 28 -9.22 -9.21 -0.28
N PHE A 29 -8.19 -8.42 0.06
CA PHE A 29 -7.18 -7.99 -0.89
C PHE A 29 -6.45 -9.18 -1.53
N LEU A 30 -6.01 -10.14 -0.72
CA LEU A 30 -5.28 -11.32 -1.19
C LEU A 30 -6.16 -12.26 -2.03
N ALA A 31 -7.48 -12.26 -1.78
CA ALA A 31 -8.45 -13.00 -2.58
C ALA A 31 -8.79 -12.32 -3.93
N MET A 32 -8.40 -11.07 -4.15
CA MET A 32 -8.66 -10.38 -5.42
C MET A 32 -7.83 -10.96 -6.56
N PRO A 33 -8.29 -10.88 -7.82
CA PRO A 33 -7.46 -11.15 -8.98
C PRO A 33 -6.18 -10.32 -8.96
N TYR A 34 -5.05 -10.94 -9.33
CA TYR A 34 -3.74 -10.28 -9.35
C TYR A 34 -3.72 -8.93 -10.09
N PRO A 35 -4.38 -8.76 -11.26
CA PRO A 35 -4.46 -7.45 -11.91
C PRO A 35 -5.15 -6.35 -11.07
N GLN A 36 -6.13 -6.72 -10.24
CA GLN A 36 -6.80 -5.77 -9.35
C GLN A 36 -5.90 -5.39 -8.18
N GLN A 37 -5.19 -6.35 -7.58
CA GLN A 37 -4.20 -6.09 -6.54
C GLN A 37 -3.13 -5.09 -7.02
N LEU A 38 -2.61 -5.29 -8.23
CA LEU A 38 -1.63 -4.39 -8.85
C LEU A 38 -2.19 -2.97 -9.06
N HIS A 39 -3.43 -2.84 -9.53
CA HIS A 39 -4.05 -1.53 -9.70
C HIS A 39 -4.17 -0.78 -8.38
N LEU A 40 -4.56 -1.44 -7.29
CA LEU A 40 -4.69 -0.80 -5.98
C LEU A 40 -3.32 -0.37 -5.43
N LEU A 41 -2.29 -1.22 -5.58
CA LEU A 41 -0.92 -0.88 -5.22
C LEU A 41 -0.38 0.31 -6.03
N ALA A 42 -0.60 0.32 -7.34
CA ALA A 42 -0.19 1.42 -8.22
C ALA A 42 -0.94 2.72 -7.89
N TYR A 43 -2.25 2.65 -7.63
CA TYR A 43 -3.06 3.79 -7.22
C TYR A 43 -2.54 4.40 -5.90
N HIS A 44 -2.22 3.55 -4.91
CA HIS A 44 -1.64 4.01 -3.66
C HIS A 44 -0.30 4.70 -3.86
N ARG A 45 0.58 4.14 -4.71
CA ARG A 45 1.84 4.78 -5.08
C ARG A 45 1.65 6.14 -5.72
N LEU A 46 0.70 6.27 -6.65
CA LEU A 46 0.41 7.53 -7.31
C LEU A 46 -0.06 8.59 -6.31
N ARG A 47 -0.98 8.23 -5.41
CA ARG A 47 -1.47 9.15 -4.37
C ARG A 47 -0.36 9.65 -3.45
N LEU A 48 0.56 8.77 -3.06
CA LEU A 48 1.70 9.20 -2.26
C LEU A 48 2.57 10.23 -3.00
N LEU A 49 2.79 10.05 -4.30
CA LEU A 49 3.54 11.01 -5.11
C LEU A 49 2.79 12.36 -5.22
N GLU A 50 1.47 12.33 -5.39
CA GLU A 50 0.64 13.55 -5.43
C GLU A 50 0.63 14.28 -4.08
N GLU A 51 0.62 13.57 -2.95
CA GLU A 51 0.62 14.16 -1.60
C GLU A 51 1.98 14.78 -1.21
N HIS A 52 3.06 14.40 -1.88
CA HIS A 52 4.42 14.90 -1.61
C HIS A 52 4.93 15.91 -2.65
N ALA A 53 4.11 16.25 -3.65
CA ALA A 53 4.40 17.25 -4.69
C ALA A 53 3.89 18.63 -4.28
#